data_AF-A0A5E5PQ10-F1
#
_entry.id   AF-A0A5E5PQ10-F1
#
_cell.length_a   1.000
_cell.length_b   1.000
_cell.length_c   1.000
_cell.angle_alpha   90.00
_cell.angle_beta   90.00
_cell.angle_gamma   90.00
#
_symmetry.space_group_name_H-M   'P 1'
#
loop_
_entity.id
_entity.type
_entity.pdbx_description
1 polymer ?
#
loop_
_entity_poly.entity_id
_entity_poly.type
_entity_poly.pdbx_seq_one_letter_code
_entity_poly.pdbx_strand_id
1 'polypeptide(L)'
;MTQIIKSRKERANFTIEQKLDYAKLMVNENYSNKKIVAILGAGPSAVTRWKKQYLAEISGQTPKSSKAMTPEQQEIQSLKKQLWRSQRDNEILKKATALLAVDNQNTL
;
A
#
# COMPACT_ATOMS: atom_id res chain seq x y z
N MET A 1 -35.66 22.44 14.10
CA MET A 1 -34.31 21.86 14.28
C MET A 1 -33.65 21.74 12.90
N THR A 2 -32.84 22.71 12.51
CA THR A 2 -32.15 22.74 11.21
C THR A 2 -31.03 21.70 11.21
N GLN A 3 -31.15 20.65 10.39
CA GLN A 3 -30.06 19.71 10.18
C GLN A 3 -28.96 20.38 9.34
N ILE A 4 -27.81 20.63 9.95
CA ILE A 4 -26.61 21.08 9.25
C ILE A 4 -26.06 19.88 8.46
N ILE A 5 -26.36 19.83 7.17
CA ILE A 5 -25.75 18.86 6.25
C ILE A 5 -24.29 19.30 6.06
N LYS A 6 -23.36 18.66 6.78
CA LYS A 6 -21.92 18.86 6.59
C LYS A 6 -21.56 18.44 5.16
N SER A 7 -21.27 19.39 4.28
CA SER A 7 -20.79 19.09 2.93
C SER A 7 -19.47 18.29 3.01
N ARG A 8 -19.38 17.22 2.22
CA ARG A 8 -18.18 16.37 2.19
C ARG A 8 -17.03 17.20 1.62
N LYS A 9 -16.00 17.46 2.44
CA LYS A 9 -14.78 18.15 2.00
C LYS A 9 -14.18 17.41 0.80
N GLU A 10 -13.85 18.17 -0.24
CA GLU A 10 -13.29 17.61 -1.48
C GLU A 10 -12.01 16.84 -1.19
N ARG A 11 -11.86 15.67 -1.81
CA ARG A 11 -10.73 14.78 -1.55
C ARG A 11 -9.52 15.27 -2.33
N ALA A 12 -8.55 15.85 -1.63
CA ALA A 12 -7.25 16.14 -2.21
C ALA A 12 -6.54 14.83 -2.60
N ASN A 13 -6.11 14.74 -3.86
CA ASN A 13 -5.33 13.62 -4.38
C ASN A 13 -3.84 13.95 -4.27
N PHE A 14 -3.07 13.04 -3.67
CA PHE A 14 -1.62 13.20 -3.50
C PHE A 14 -0.89 12.00 -4.08
N THR A 15 0.18 12.27 -4.82
CA THR A 15 1.08 11.24 -5.36
C THR A 15 1.85 10.56 -4.23
N ILE A 16 2.50 9.43 -4.52
CA ILE A 16 3.27 8.69 -3.52
C ILE A 16 4.54 9.46 -3.13
N GLU A 17 5.20 10.06 -4.13
CA GLU A 17 6.38 10.93 -3.95
C GLU A 17 6.05 12.12 -3.04
N GLN A 18 4.95 12.82 -3.32
CA GLN A 18 4.48 13.92 -2.46
C GLN A 18 4.30 13.45 -1.01
N LYS A 19 3.60 12.32 -0.80
CA LYS A 19 3.42 11.77 0.55
C LYS A 19 4.75 11.44 1.22
N LEU A 20 5.70 10.89 0.46
CA LEU A 20 7.02 10.52 0.97
C LEU A 20 7.79 11.76 1.42
N ASP A 21 7.79 12.82 0.63
CA ASP A 21 8.48 14.06 0.96
C ASP A 21 7.88 14.68 2.22
N TYR A 22 6.56 14.76 2.36
CA TYR A 22 5.94 15.26 3.58
C TYR A 22 6.23 14.38 4.80
N ALA A 23 6.27 13.07 4.61
CA ALA A 23 6.64 12.17 5.70
C ALA A 23 8.10 12.36 6.14
N LYS A 24 9.03 12.58 5.20
CA LYS A 24 10.42 12.96 5.49
C LYS A 24 10.50 14.28 6.25
N LEU A 25 9.78 15.33 5.81
CA LEU A 25 9.74 16.61 6.52
C LEU A 25 9.26 16.45 7.97
N MET A 26 8.25 15.61 8.21
CA MET A 26 7.68 15.38 9.55
C MET A 26 8.55 14.54 10.49
N VAL A 27 9.46 13.72 9.94
CA VAL A 27 10.28 12.78 10.71
C VAL A 27 11.72 13.27 10.83
N ASN A 28 12.30 13.74 9.72
CA ASN A 28 13.70 14.12 9.66
C ASN A 28 13.89 15.61 10.01
N GLU A 29 12.96 16.48 9.59
CA GLU A 29 13.03 17.93 9.81
C GLU A 29 12.12 18.44 10.94
N ASN A 30 11.50 17.53 11.71
CA ASN A 30 10.63 17.84 12.84
C ASN A 30 9.46 18.80 12.54
N TYR A 31 8.97 18.83 11.29
CA TYR A 31 7.77 19.60 10.97
C TYR A 31 6.56 19.05 11.73
N SER A 32 5.79 19.93 12.36
CA SER A 32 4.55 19.57 13.02
C SER A 32 3.49 19.14 12.01
N ASN A 33 2.72 18.10 12.35
CA ASN A 33 1.57 17.66 11.55
C ASN A 33 0.60 18.81 11.24
N LYS A 34 0.42 19.76 12.18
CA LYS A 34 -0.45 20.94 11.98
C LYS A 34 0.07 21.85 10.87
N LYS A 35 1.39 22.03 10.78
CA LYS A 35 2.04 22.84 9.74
C LYS A 35 1.85 22.20 8.36
N ILE A 36 2.03 20.88 8.27
CA ILE A 36 1.83 20.12 7.02
C ILE A 36 0.35 20.16 6.57
N VAL A 37 -0.60 20.01 7.50
CA VAL A 37 -2.04 20.17 7.22
C VAL A 37 -2.35 21.56 6.67
N ALA A 38 -1.78 22.62 7.27
CA ALA A 38 -2.00 23.99 6.84
C ALA A 38 -1.42 24.28 5.44
N ILE A 39 -0.22 23.77 5.15
CA ILE A 39 0.45 23.97 3.85
C ILE A 39 -0.28 23.26 2.70
N LEU A 40 -0.80 22.05 2.95
CA LEU A 40 -1.28 21.17 1.88
C LEU A 40 -2.79 21.07 1.78
N GLY A 41 -3.53 21.54 2.79
CA GLY A 41 -4.96 21.30 2.91
C GLY A 41 -5.33 19.83 3.11
N ALA A 42 -4.35 18.94 3.36
CA ALA A 42 -4.57 17.53 3.60
C ALA A 42 -5.32 17.31 4.92
N GLY A 43 -6.14 16.25 4.97
CA GLY A 43 -6.85 15.89 6.21
C GLY A 43 -5.88 15.54 7.36
N PRO A 44 -6.11 15.98 8.60
CA PRO A 44 -5.21 15.70 9.73
C PRO A 44 -4.96 14.20 9.97
N SER A 45 -5.98 13.38 9.76
CA SER A 45 -5.88 11.92 9.87
C SER A 45 -4.99 11.32 8.78
N ALA A 46 -5.04 11.86 7.56
CA ALA A 46 -4.21 11.40 6.44
C ALA A 46 -2.73 11.68 6.70
N VAL A 47 -2.40 12.90 7.14
CA VAL A 47 -1.03 13.31 7.48
C VAL A 47 -0.45 12.43 8.58
N THR A 48 -1.23 12.18 9.64
CA THR A 48 -0.82 11.28 10.74
C THR A 48 -0.59 9.85 10.24
N ARG A 49 -1.44 9.35 9.34
CA ARG A 49 -1.27 8.02 8.73
C ARG A 49 0.00 7.93 7.88
N TRP A 50 0.31 8.95 7.09
CA TRP A 50 1.53 8.97 6.26
C TRP A 50 2.79 8.95 7.13
N LYS A 51 2.83 9.74 8.20
CA LYS A 51 3.94 9.71 9.17
C LYS A 51 4.13 8.32 9.78
N LYS A 52 3.05 7.71 10.27
CA LYS A 52 3.09 6.36 10.85
C LYS A 52 3.54 5.32 9.83
N GLN A 53 3.05 5.41 8.58
CA GLN A 53 3.44 4.50 7.52
C GLN A 53 4.93 4.62 7.20
N TYR A 54 5.46 5.84 7.07
CA TYR A 54 6.88 6.06 6.79
C TYR A 54 7.79 5.52 7.90
N LEU A 55 7.44 5.72 9.18
CA LEU A 55 8.18 5.13 10.30
C LEU A 55 8.16 3.60 10.30
N ALA A 56 7.03 2.99 9.91
CA ALA A 56 6.94 1.54 9.77
C ALA A 56 7.83 1.04 8.61
N GLU A 57 7.86 1.76 7.49
CA GLU A 57 8.70 1.42 6.34
C GLU A 57 10.20 1.56 6.66
N ILE A 58 10.61 2.59 7.41
CA ILE A 58 12.01 2.72 7.89
C ILE A 58 12.39 1.57 8.83
N SER A 59 11.45 1.05 9.61
CA SER A 59 11.68 -0.14 10.45
C SER A 59 11.56 -1.46 9.68
N GLY A 60 11.52 -1.41 8.35
CA GLY A 60 11.52 -2.59 7.48
C GLY A 60 10.15 -3.22 7.25
N GLN A 61 9.07 -2.60 7.72
CA GLN A 61 7.72 -3.14 7.57
C GLN A 61 7.09 -2.71 6.24
N THR A 62 7.02 -3.64 5.28
CA THR A 62 6.32 -3.40 4.01
C THR A 62 4.79 -3.37 4.22
N PRO A 63 4.07 -2.34 3.76
CA PRO A 63 2.62 -2.31 3.79
C PRO A 63 2.00 -3.43 2.93
N LYS A 64 1.00 -4.14 3.48
CA LYS A 64 0.31 -5.23 2.76
C LYS A 64 -0.81 -4.73 1.85
N SER A 65 -1.60 -3.77 2.33
CA SER A 65 -2.83 -3.31 1.66
C SER A 65 -2.71 -1.96 0.96
N SER A 66 -1.78 -1.11 1.41
CA SER A 66 -1.49 0.18 0.74
C SER A 66 -0.21 0.09 -0.07
N LYS A 67 -0.07 0.97 -1.07
CA LYS A 67 1.20 1.15 -1.77
C LYS A 67 2.27 1.64 -0.79
N ALA A 68 3.45 1.04 -0.86
CA ALA A 68 4.61 1.51 -0.12
C ALA A 68 5.05 2.91 -0.59
N MET A 69 5.58 3.70 0.33
CA MET A 69 6.02 5.08 0.08
C MET A 69 7.49 5.15 -0.33
N THR A 70 8.34 4.39 0.34
CA THR A 70 9.78 4.30 0.09
C THR A 70 10.08 3.42 -1.12
N PRO A 71 11.08 3.77 -1.96
CA PRO A 71 11.42 2.99 -3.16
C PRO A 71 11.75 1.53 -2.84
N GLU A 72 12.53 1.31 -1.78
CA GLU A 72 12.89 -0.03 -1.31
C GLU A 72 11.65 -0.87 -0.97
N GLN A 73 10.72 -0.31 -0.20
CA GLN A 73 9.50 -1.05 0.17
C GLN A 73 8.55 -1.23 -1.02
N GLN A 74 8.57 -0.33 -2.01
CA GLN A 74 7.85 -0.51 -3.27
C GLN A 74 8.40 -1.70 -4.06
N GLU A 75 9.73 -1.82 -4.14
CA GLU A 75 10.38 -2.94 -4.78
C GLU A 75 10.06 -4.26 -4.07
N ILE A 76 10.18 -4.29 -2.73
CA ILE A 76 9.80 -5.47 -1.93
C ILE A 76 8.33 -5.85 -2.18
N GLN A 77 7.43 -4.87 -2.25
CA GLN A 77 6.02 -5.12 -2.53
C GLN A 77 5.81 -5.68 -3.95
N SER A 78 6.53 -5.17 -4.95
CA SER A 78 6.51 -5.66 -6.33
C SER A 78 7.00 -7.10 -6.41
N LEU A 79 8.14 -7.40 -5.79
CA LEU A 79 8.75 -8.73 -5.78
C LEU A 79 7.83 -9.75 -5.09
N LYS A 80 7.25 -9.41 -3.93
CA LYS A 80 6.27 -10.27 -3.24
C LYS A 80 5.07 -10.58 -4.14
N LYS A 81 4.59 -9.60 -4.91
CA LYS A 81 3.47 -9.78 -5.84
C LYS A 81 3.84 -10.69 -7.01
N GLN A 82 5.04 -10.56 -7.56
CA GLN A 82 5.53 -11.43 -8.63
C GLN A 82 5.68 -12.86 -8.16
N LEU A 83 6.34 -13.06 -7.01
CA LEU A 83 6.53 -14.37 -6.40
C LEU A 83 5.20 -15.08 -6.14
N TRP A 84 4.21 -14.37 -5.61
CA TRP A 84 2.88 -14.94 -5.40
C TRP A 84 2.17 -15.35 -6.69
N ARG A 85 2.34 -14.58 -7.78
CA ARG A 85 1.80 -14.96 -9.10
C ARG A 85 2.48 -16.25 -9.59
N SER A 86 3.80 -16.29 -9.56
CA SER A 86 4.56 -17.47 -9.98
C SER A 86 4.21 -18.72 -9.17
N GLN A 87 4.06 -18.59 -7.85
CA GLN A 87 3.66 -19.70 -6.98
C GLN A 87 2.27 -20.21 -7.33
N ARG A 88 1.31 -19.30 -7.52
CA ARG A 88 -0.04 -19.67 -7.95
C ARG A 88 -0.02 -20.39 -9.30
N ASP A 89 0.69 -19.86 -10.28
CA ASP A 89 0.72 -20.46 -11.62
C ASP A 89 1.31 -21.86 -11.56
N ASN A 90 2.36 -22.04 -10.75
CA ASN A 90 2.95 -23.36 -10.49
C ASN A 90 1.97 -24.32 -9.81
N GLU A 91 1.17 -23.86 -8.83
CA GLU A 91 0.13 -24.66 -8.19
C GLU A 91 -0.97 -25.08 -9.17
N ILE A 92 -1.40 -24.16 -10.05
CA ILE A 92 -2.40 -24.45 -11.08
C ILE A 92 -1.87 -25.50 -12.05
N LEU A 93 -0.63 -25.34 -12.53
CA LEU A 93 0.00 -26.30 -13.44
C LEU A 93 0.14 -27.68 -12.80
N LYS A 94 0.62 -27.75 -11.55
CA LYS A 94 0.72 -29.01 -10.81
C LYS A 94 -0.63 -29.72 -10.69
N LYS A 95 -1.70 -28.99 -10.39
CA LYS A 95 -3.07 -29.54 -10.31
C LYS A 95 -3.54 -30.06 -11.66
N ALA A 96 -3.31 -29.30 -12.74
CA ALA A 96 -3.68 -29.73 -14.09
C ALA A 96 -2.93 -31.00 -14.51
N THR A 97 -1.61 -31.07 -14.26
CA THR A 97 -0.81 -32.27 -14.56
C THR A 97 -1.29 -33.48 -13.76
N ALA A 98 -1.62 -33.31 -12.48
CA ALA A 98 -2.15 -34.40 -11.66
C ALA A 98 -3.48 -34.93 -12.19
N LEU A 99 -4.40 -34.05 -12.61
CA LEU A 99 -5.67 -34.44 -13.21
C LEU A 99 -5.47 -35.22 -14.52
N LEU A 100 -4.63 -34.70 -15.44
CA LEU A 100 -4.33 -35.38 -16.70
C LEU A 100 -3.71 -36.77 -16.49
N ALA A 101 -2.82 -36.92 -15.50
CA ALA A 101 -2.22 -38.21 -15.18
C ALA A 101 -3.25 -39.24 -14.70
N VAL A 102 -4.24 -38.81 -13.91
CA VAL A 102 -5.35 -39.67 -13.45
C VAL A 102 -6.29 -40.03 -14.61
N ASP A 103 -6.64 -39.08 -15.47
CA ASP A 103 -7.51 -39.34 -16.63
C ASP A 103 -6.92 -40.38 -17.59
N ASN A 104 -5.60 -40.34 -17.81
CA ASN A 104 -4.88 -41.32 -18.63
C ASN A 104 -4.83 -42.73 -17.99
N GLN A 105 -4.92 -42.83 -16.66
CA GLN A 105 -4.96 -44.12 -15.96
C GLN A 105 -6.35 -44.76 -15.99
N ASN A 106 -7.41 -43.95 -16.05
CA ASN A 106 -8.80 -44.42 -16.08
C ASN A 106 -9.30 -44.81 -17.48
N THR A 107 -8.53 -44.51 -18.52
CA THR A 107 -8.86 -44.82 -19.93
C THR A 107 -8.17 -46.09 -20.45
N LEU A 108 -7.36 -46.74 -19.61
CA LEU A 108 -6.81 -48.09 -19.81
C LEU A 108 -7.63 -49.12 -19.01
#